data_AF-A0A6L2JSS1-F1
#
_entry.id   AF-A0A6L2JSS1-F1
#
_cell.length_a   1.000
_cell.length_b   1.000
_cell.length_c   1.000
_cell.angle_alpha   90.00
_cell.angle_beta   90.00
_cell.angle_gamma   90.00
#
_symmetry.space_group_name_H-M   'P 1'
#
loop_
_entity.id
_entity.type
_entity.pdbx_description
1 polymer ?
#
loop_
_entity_poly.entity_id
_entity_poly.type
_entity_poly.pdbx_seq_one_letter_code
_entity_poly.pdbx_strand_id
1 'polypeptide(L)'
;MSNEEAVDEFEGTKIWWSSRDGKEPYFKLTFHRKHCDIITTRYLQHVVDEGKAISIQRRQRRLYTNTQKATWTCIIFDHPSTFNTLAMDPKKKEDILNDLITFRKSEDYYRKIRKMWKPGYLLYGPPGTGKSSMIAAMANFLKYDIYDLELTSVEDNTALRKLLI
;
A
#
# COMPACT_ATOMS: atom_id res chain seq x y z
N MET A 1 -2.50 -0.67 35.36
CA MET A 1 -3.49 -0.20 34.38
C MET A 1 -3.03 1.18 33.95
N SER A 2 -2.40 1.27 32.79
CA SER A 2 -2.02 2.54 32.16
C SER A 2 -3.27 3.16 31.56
N ASN A 3 -3.58 4.40 31.93
CA ASN A 3 -4.48 5.25 31.15
C ASN A 3 -3.58 6.25 30.45
N GLU A 4 -3.48 6.17 29.13
CA GLU A 4 -2.85 7.22 28.35
C GLU A 4 -3.94 8.19 27.90
N GLU A 5 -3.73 9.48 28.17
CA GLU A 5 -4.61 10.55 27.74
C GLU A 5 -3.90 11.40 26.69
N ALA A 6 -4.58 11.65 25.58
CA ALA A 6 -4.10 12.51 24.50
C ALA A 6 -5.11 13.64 24.27
N VAL A 7 -4.60 14.87 24.14
CA VAL A 7 -5.40 16.06 23.88
C VAL A 7 -5.20 16.46 22.43
N ASP A 8 -6.30 16.77 21.75
CA ASP A 8 -6.32 17.21 20.36
C ASP A 8 -7.16 18.50 20.21
N GLU A 9 -6.90 19.25 19.15
CA GLU A 9 -7.63 20.47 18.81
C GLU A 9 -8.02 20.46 17.33
N PHE A 10 -9.33 20.48 17.06
CA PHE A 10 -9.88 20.45 15.71
C PHE A 10 -10.87 21.59 15.50
N GLU A 11 -10.62 22.45 14.51
CA GLU A 11 -11.45 23.64 14.22
C GLU A 11 -11.75 24.49 15.49
N GLY A 12 -10.76 24.65 16.38
CA GLY A 12 -10.91 25.40 17.65
C GLY A 12 -11.69 24.65 18.75
N THR A 13 -12.01 23.38 18.54
CA THR A 13 -12.65 22.50 19.53
C THR A 13 -11.61 21.63 20.21
N LYS A 14 -11.54 21.68 21.55
CA LYS A 14 -10.72 20.76 22.34
C LYS A 14 -11.40 19.40 22.49
N ILE A 15 -10.59 18.35 22.30
CA ILE A 15 -11.01 16.96 22.25
C ILE A 15 -10.03 16.15 23.10
N TRP A 16 -10.55 15.14 23.81
CA TRP A 16 -9.75 14.27 24.68
C TRP A 16 -9.93 12.81 24.31
N TRP A 17 -8.82 12.14 24.04
CA TRP A 17 -8.74 10.69 23.88
C TRP A 17 -8.20 10.07 25.14
N SER A 18 -8.77 8.93 25.52
CA SER A 18 -8.22 8.07 26.57
C SER A 18 -8.22 6.63 26.09
N SER A 19 -7.12 5.92 26.31
CA SER A 19 -7.05 4.48 26.12
C SER A 19 -7.43 3.76 27.41
N ARG A 20 -8.11 2.63 27.29
CA ARG A 20 -8.29 1.70 28.40
C ARG A 20 -7.78 0.34 28.01
N ASP A 21 -6.68 -0.06 28.66
CA ASP A 21 -6.11 -1.39 28.51
C ASP A 21 -6.89 -2.42 29.35
N GLY A 22 -7.24 -3.55 28.75
CA GLY A 22 -8.04 -4.60 29.40
C GLY A 22 -8.27 -5.82 28.51
N LYS A 23 -9.16 -6.73 28.93
CA LYS A 23 -9.56 -7.90 28.12
C LYS A 23 -10.20 -7.50 26.78
N GLU A 24 -10.88 -6.35 26.77
CA GLU A 24 -11.42 -5.71 25.57
C GLU A 24 -10.91 -4.26 25.53
N PRO A 25 -9.76 -4.00 24.88
CA PRO A 25 -9.20 -2.66 24.81
C PRO A 25 -10.08 -1.77 23.95
N TYR A 26 -10.31 -0.53 24.40
CA TYR A 26 -11.04 0.48 23.64
C TYR A 26 -10.45 1.87 23.84
N PHE A 27 -10.69 2.73 22.85
CA PHE A 27 -10.42 4.15 22.92
C PHE A 27 -11.72 4.90 23.23
N LYS A 28 -11.65 5.85 24.16
CA LYS A 28 -12.78 6.71 24.53
C LYS A 28 -12.48 8.15 24.13
N LEU A 29 -13.37 8.69 23.29
CA LEU A 29 -13.38 10.08 22.87
C LEU A 29 -14.32 10.90 23.78
N THR A 30 -13.82 12.01 24.31
CA THR A 30 -14.59 12.94 25.16
C THR A 30 -14.52 14.35 24.58
N PHE A 31 -15.65 15.05 24.52
CA PHE A 31 -15.76 16.41 24.00
C PHE A 31 -17.01 17.10 24.58
N HIS A 32 -17.09 18.43 24.47
CA HIS A 32 -18.27 19.17 24.92
C HIS A 32 -19.45 18.96 23.96
N ARG A 33 -20.65 18.66 24.49
CA ARG A 33 -21.86 18.33 23.71
C ARG A 33 -22.20 19.33 22.59
N LYS A 34 -21.89 20.62 22.79
CA LYS A 34 -22.08 21.69 21.79
C LYS A 34 -21.37 21.45 20.45
N HIS A 35 -20.34 20.59 20.43
CA HIS A 35 -19.57 20.27 19.23
C HIS A 35 -19.91 18.89 18.63
N CYS A 36 -20.96 18.21 19.12
CA CYS A 36 -21.30 16.84 18.71
C CYS A 36 -21.43 16.66 17.19
N ASP A 37 -22.03 17.65 16.51
CA ASP A 37 -22.22 17.64 15.07
C ASP A 37 -20.87 17.67 14.32
N ILE A 38 -20.00 18.63 14.66
CA ILE A 38 -18.65 18.76 14.09
C ILE A 38 -17.83 17.49 14.35
N ILE A 39 -17.91 16.93 15.56
CA ILE A 39 -17.14 15.73 15.91
C ILE A 39 -17.60 14.52 15.10
N THR A 40 -18.91 14.28 15.03
CA THR A 40 -19.46 13.08 14.41
C THR A 40 -19.38 13.11 12.89
N THR A 41 -19.54 14.29 12.28
CA THR A 41 -19.58 14.45 10.82
C THR A 41 -18.20 14.73 10.20
N ARG A 42 -17.31 15.44 10.90
CA ARG A 42 -16.01 15.89 10.35
C ARG A 42 -14.82 15.28 11.07
N TYR A 43 -14.73 15.41 12.39
CA TYR A 43 -13.55 14.99 13.13
C TYR A 43 -13.30 13.49 13.02
N LEU A 44 -14.32 12.65 13.22
CA LEU A 44 -14.16 11.19 13.09
C LEU A 44 -13.73 10.79 11.67
N GLN A 45 -14.25 11.46 10.64
CA GLN A 45 -13.84 11.23 9.26
C GLN A 45 -12.37 11.62 9.06
N HIS A 46 -11.97 12.78 9.59
CA HIS A 46 -10.57 13.22 9.59
C HIS A 46 -9.65 12.20 10.29
N VAL A 47 -10.00 11.72 11.47
CA VAL A 47 -9.22 10.69 12.20
C VAL A 47 -9.12 9.40 11.40
N VAL A 48 -10.20 8.97 10.75
CA VAL A 48 -10.18 7.79 9.88
C VAL A 48 -9.27 8.01 8.67
N ASP A 49 -9.30 9.18 8.05
CA ASP A 49 -8.51 9.49 6.86
C ASP A 49 -7.03 9.66 7.19
N GLU A 50 -6.69 10.34 8.28
CA GLU A 50 -5.34 10.40 8.85
C GLU A 50 -4.85 9.00 9.24
N GLY A 51 -5.69 8.20 9.89
CA GLY A 51 -5.39 6.82 10.25
C GLY A 51 -5.07 5.97 9.01
N LYS A 52 -5.86 6.12 7.94
CA LYS A 52 -5.58 5.48 6.64
C LYS A 52 -4.26 5.98 6.05
N ALA A 53 -4.02 7.29 6.04
CA ALA A 53 -2.78 7.87 5.52
C ALA A 53 -1.54 7.36 6.28
N ILE A 54 -1.59 7.34 7.61
CA ILE A 54 -0.55 6.80 8.49
C ILE A 54 -0.36 5.31 8.24
N SER A 55 -1.44 4.54 8.12
CA SER A 55 -1.37 3.10 7.84
C SER A 55 -0.67 2.81 6.50
N ILE A 56 -0.98 3.60 5.46
CA ILE A 56 -0.33 3.49 4.14
C ILE A 56 1.14 3.88 4.24
N GLN A 57 1.47 4.92 4.99
CA GLN A 57 2.85 5.42 5.14
C GLN A 57 3.72 4.45 5.95
N ARG A 58 3.17 3.86 7.01
CA ARG A 58 3.85 2.91 7.90
C ARG A 58 3.78 1.45 7.43
N ARG A 59 2.97 1.15 6.41
CA ARG A 59 2.86 -0.20 5.85
C ARG A 59 4.22 -0.65 5.33
N GLN A 60 4.76 -1.68 5.96
CA GLN A 60 5.88 -2.43 5.42
C GLN A 60 5.39 -3.24 4.22
N ARG A 61 6.03 -3.03 3.07
CA ARG A 61 5.76 -3.81 1.86
C ARG A 61 6.23 -5.25 2.07
N ARG A 62 5.60 -6.17 1.37
CA ARG A 62 5.92 -7.60 1.41
C ARG A 62 6.35 -8.10 0.04
N LEU A 63 7.30 -9.04 0.05
CA LEU A 63 7.64 -9.86 -1.09
C LEU A 63 7.03 -11.24 -0.85
N TYR A 64 6.14 -11.63 -1.74
CA TYR A 64 5.50 -12.93 -1.75
C TYR A 64 6.18 -13.83 -2.78
N THR A 65 6.47 -15.07 -2.40
CA THR A 65 7.00 -16.08 -3.31
C THR A 65 6.13 -17.32 -3.19
N ASN A 66 5.77 -17.92 -4.33
CA ASN A 66 4.96 -19.12 -4.34
C ASN A 66 5.80 -20.35 -3.97
N THR A 67 5.16 -21.33 -3.34
CA THR A 67 5.75 -22.62 -3.02
C THR A 67 5.22 -23.70 -3.95
N GLN A 68 5.88 -24.87 -3.96
CA GLN A 68 5.44 -26.06 -4.67
C GLN A 68 4.01 -26.50 -4.29
N LYS A 69 3.53 -26.12 -3.10
CA LYS A 69 2.17 -26.44 -2.62
C LYS A 69 1.10 -25.47 -3.14
N ALA A 70 1.43 -24.63 -4.13
CA ALA A 70 0.56 -23.58 -4.65
C ALA A 70 0.06 -22.61 -3.55
N THR A 71 0.95 -22.25 -2.62
CA THR A 71 0.68 -21.27 -1.56
C THR A 71 1.69 -20.13 -1.58
N TRP A 72 1.28 -18.96 -1.09
CA TRP A 72 2.15 -17.79 -0.94
C TRP A 72 2.83 -17.79 0.43
N THR A 73 4.15 -17.58 0.44
CA THR A 73 4.92 -17.21 1.64
C THR A 73 5.40 -15.78 1.48
N CYS A 74 5.62 -15.06 2.58
CA CYS A 74 6.05 -13.67 2.49
C CYS A 74 7.16 -13.30 3.46
N ILE A 75 8.00 -12.37 3.00
CA ILE A 75 8.99 -11.68 3.82
C ILE A 75 8.79 -10.17 3.72
N ILE A 76 9.40 -9.42 4.65
CA ILE A 76 9.45 -7.96 4.57
C ILE A 76 10.26 -7.57 3.32
N PHE A 77 9.69 -6.72 2.49
CA PHE A 77 10.35 -6.16 1.31
C PHE A 77 11.00 -4.83 1.67
N ASP A 78 12.33 -4.86 1.81
CA ASP A 78 13.17 -3.69 2.10
C ASP A 78 14.32 -3.59 1.10
N HIS A 79 13.98 -3.29 -0.16
CA HIS A 79 14.97 -3.11 -1.23
C HIS A 79 15.30 -1.62 -1.40
N PRO A 80 16.57 -1.21 -1.47
CA PRO A 80 16.97 0.21 -1.51
C PRO A 80 16.68 0.91 -2.84
N SER A 81 16.45 0.16 -3.93
CA SER A 81 16.27 0.74 -5.27
C SER A 81 15.07 1.66 -5.37
N THR A 82 15.32 2.87 -5.86
CA THR A 82 14.33 3.86 -6.27
C THR A 82 14.62 4.32 -7.70
N PHE A 83 13.69 5.04 -8.32
CA PHE A 83 13.94 5.67 -9.62
C PHE A 83 15.15 6.61 -9.60
N ASN A 84 15.46 7.23 -8.46
CA ASN A 84 16.63 8.10 -8.31
C ASN A 84 17.95 7.31 -8.32
N THR A 85 17.98 6.13 -7.70
CA THR A 85 19.19 5.29 -7.63
C THR A 85 19.41 4.43 -8.88
N LEU A 86 18.42 4.31 -9.76
CA LEU A 86 18.52 3.51 -10.98
C LEU A 86 19.34 4.22 -12.06
N ALA A 87 20.42 3.56 -12.52
CA ALA A 87 21.19 3.98 -13.67
C ALA A 87 20.48 3.56 -14.96
N MET A 88 19.83 4.52 -15.63
CA MET A 88 19.16 4.33 -16.91
C MET A 88 19.04 5.66 -17.64
N ASP A 89 18.71 5.60 -18.93
CA ASP A 89 18.40 6.78 -19.73
C ASP A 89 17.30 7.64 -19.05
N PRO A 90 17.54 8.95 -18.81
CA PRO A 90 16.60 9.81 -18.08
C PRO A 90 15.23 9.90 -18.74
N LYS A 91 15.18 9.94 -20.08
CA LYS A 91 13.92 10.04 -20.82
C LYS A 91 13.09 8.77 -20.65
N LYS A 92 13.70 7.60 -20.82
CA LYS A 92 13.03 6.31 -20.56
C LYS A 92 12.54 6.19 -19.11
N LYS A 93 13.31 6.74 -18.16
CA LYS A 93 12.94 6.74 -16.74
C LYS A 93 11.67 7.54 -16.51
N GLU A 94 11.62 8.72 -17.09
CA GLU A 94 10.47 9.62 -17.02
C GLU A 94 9.24 9.02 -17.71
N ASP A 95 9.39 8.41 -18.88
CA ASP A 95 8.30 7.75 -19.60
C ASP A 95 7.65 6.66 -18.73
N ILE A 96 8.45 5.81 -18.08
CA ILE A 96 7.93 4.75 -17.20
C ILE A 96 7.27 5.33 -15.94
N LEU A 97 7.86 6.36 -15.34
CA LEU A 97 7.26 7.06 -14.19
C LEU A 97 5.88 7.63 -14.54
N ASN A 98 5.78 8.31 -15.67
CA ASN A 98 4.54 8.92 -16.15
C ASN A 98 3.47 7.86 -16.44
N ASP A 99 3.86 6.73 -17.03
CA ASP A 99 2.95 5.61 -17.26
C ASP A 99 2.43 5.03 -15.94
N LEU A 100 3.29 4.85 -14.92
CA LEU A 100 2.87 4.37 -13.60
C LEU A 100 1.92 5.35 -12.88
N ILE A 101 2.18 6.66 -12.99
CA ILE A 101 1.29 7.70 -12.46
C ILE A 101 -0.07 7.63 -13.16
N THR A 102 -0.06 7.49 -14.49
CA THR A 102 -1.26 7.39 -15.31
C THR A 102 -2.06 6.15 -14.95
N PHE A 103 -1.40 5.00 -14.87
CA PHE A 103 -1.98 3.73 -14.45
C PHE A 103 -2.71 3.89 -13.10
N ARG A 104 -2.02 4.43 -12.09
CA ARG A 104 -2.59 4.65 -10.74
C ARG A 104 -3.84 5.54 -10.75
N LYS A 105 -3.90 6.56 -11.61
CA LYS A 105 -5.03 7.50 -11.70
C LYS A 105 -6.16 7.01 -12.60
N SER A 106 -5.93 5.97 -13.40
CA SER A 106 -6.84 5.54 -14.46
C SER A 106 -7.93 4.55 -14.02
N GLU A 107 -7.95 4.12 -12.76
CA GLU A 107 -8.91 3.10 -12.28
C GLU A 107 -10.37 3.42 -12.66
N ASP A 108 -10.82 4.62 -12.35
CA ASP A 108 -12.20 5.06 -12.64
C ASP A 108 -12.47 5.13 -14.16
N TYR A 109 -11.47 5.49 -14.95
CA TYR A 109 -11.58 5.49 -16.41
C TYR A 109 -11.78 4.07 -16.94
N TYR A 110 -10.96 3.11 -16.51
CA TYR A 110 -11.09 1.69 -16.90
C TYR A 110 -12.44 1.11 -16.45
N ARG A 111 -12.89 1.44 -15.24
CA ARG A 111 -14.20 1.06 -14.70
C ARG A 111 -15.33 1.61 -15.58
N LYS A 112 -15.27 2.89 -15.98
CA LYS A 112 -16.27 3.56 -16.83
C LYS A 112 -16.42 2.89 -18.20
N ILE A 113 -15.32 2.49 -18.81
CA ILE A 113 -15.33 1.83 -20.13
C ILE A 113 -15.47 0.30 -20.05
N ARG A 114 -15.72 -0.25 -18.84
CA ARG A 114 -15.82 -1.69 -18.57
C ARG A 114 -14.62 -2.51 -19.08
N LYS A 115 -13.42 -1.92 -19.07
CA LYS A 115 -12.17 -2.62 -19.39
C LYS A 115 -11.46 -3.04 -18.11
N MET A 116 -10.70 -4.12 -18.22
CA MET A 116 -9.88 -4.62 -17.13
C MET A 116 -8.73 -3.63 -16.83
N TRP A 117 -8.63 -3.17 -15.59
CA TRP A 117 -7.57 -2.28 -15.12
C TRP A 117 -6.31 -3.09 -14.75
N LYS A 118 -5.51 -3.44 -15.76
CA LYS A 118 -4.25 -4.20 -15.60
C LYS A 118 -3.16 -3.68 -16.54
N PRO A 119 -2.02 -3.17 -16.04
CA PRO A 119 -0.90 -2.79 -16.88
C PRO A 119 -0.02 -4.01 -17.17
N GLY A 120 0.77 -3.96 -18.25
CA GLY A 120 1.71 -5.01 -18.60
C GLY A 120 3.04 -4.42 -19.05
N TYR A 121 4.14 -4.86 -18.43
CA TYR A 121 5.50 -4.43 -18.76
C TYR A 121 6.37 -5.63 -19.10
N LEU A 122 7.20 -5.49 -20.14
CA LEU A 122 8.23 -6.48 -20.50
C LEU A 122 9.61 -5.84 -20.37
N LEU A 123 10.38 -6.28 -19.38
CA LEU A 123 11.76 -5.83 -19.17
C LEU A 123 12.71 -6.90 -19.71
N TYR A 124 13.50 -6.56 -20.73
CA TYR A 124 14.44 -7.49 -21.38
C TYR A 124 15.84 -6.88 -21.52
N GLY A 125 16.84 -7.74 -21.65
CA GLY A 125 18.25 -7.37 -21.80
C GLY A 125 19.19 -8.31 -21.05
N PRO A 126 20.51 -8.14 -21.21
CA PRO A 126 21.52 -9.00 -20.60
C PRO A 126 21.36 -9.17 -19.07
N PRO A 127 21.81 -10.28 -18.47
CA PRO A 127 21.85 -10.41 -17.01
C PRO A 127 22.67 -9.26 -16.38
N GLY A 128 22.25 -8.80 -15.20
CA GLY A 128 22.94 -7.71 -14.50
C GLY A 128 22.56 -6.28 -14.91
N THR A 129 21.66 -6.07 -15.87
CA THR A 129 21.22 -4.72 -16.30
C THR A 129 20.16 -4.05 -15.42
N GLY A 130 19.99 -4.50 -14.18
CA GLY A 130 19.09 -3.85 -13.21
C GLY A 130 17.59 -4.09 -13.43
N LYS A 131 17.16 -5.11 -14.19
CA LYS A 131 15.75 -5.46 -14.39
C LYS A 131 14.99 -5.68 -13.08
N SER A 132 15.53 -6.50 -12.17
CA SER A 132 14.92 -6.73 -10.86
C SER A 132 14.95 -5.47 -9.99
N SER A 133 16.02 -4.67 -10.08
CA SER A 133 16.11 -3.37 -9.40
C SER A 133 15.07 -2.37 -9.91
N MET A 134 14.71 -2.45 -11.20
CA MET A 134 13.61 -1.68 -11.79
C MET A 134 12.27 -2.06 -11.17
N ILE A 135 11.96 -3.36 -11.08
CA ILE A 135 10.74 -3.85 -10.42
C ILE A 135 10.69 -3.37 -8.97
N ALA A 136 11.82 -3.46 -8.25
CA ALA A 136 11.92 -2.97 -6.88
C ALA A 136 11.63 -1.46 -6.77
N ALA A 137 12.16 -0.65 -7.69
CA ALA A 137 11.89 0.78 -7.73
C ALA A 137 10.42 1.10 -8.05
N MET A 138 9.79 0.35 -8.96
CA MET A 138 8.37 0.48 -9.28
C MET A 138 7.50 0.17 -8.05
N ALA A 139 7.77 -0.94 -7.36
CA ALA A 139 7.07 -1.30 -6.13
C ALA A 139 7.28 -0.26 -5.03
N ASN A 140 8.49 0.28 -4.93
CA ASN A 140 8.82 1.33 -3.96
C ASN A 140 8.08 2.65 -4.22
N PHE A 141 7.94 3.02 -5.50
CA PHE A 141 7.21 4.20 -5.96
C PHE A 141 5.70 4.06 -5.75
N LEU A 142 5.12 2.91 -6.15
CA LEU A 142 3.70 2.64 -6.03
C LEU A 142 3.24 2.29 -4.61
N LYS A 143 4.18 1.95 -3.72
CA LYS A 143 3.90 1.39 -2.37
C LYS A 143 3.15 0.06 -2.43
N TYR A 144 3.50 -0.77 -3.41
CA TYR A 144 2.85 -2.07 -3.64
C TYR A 144 3.71 -3.22 -3.10
N ASP A 145 3.04 -4.29 -2.71
CA ASP A 145 3.69 -5.57 -2.44
C ASP A 145 4.12 -6.22 -3.77
N ILE A 146 5.15 -7.05 -3.73
CA ILE A 146 5.64 -7.80 -4.90
C ILE A 146 5.21 -9.25 -4.77
N TYR A 147 4.67 -9.81 -5.85
CA TYR A 147 4.39 -11.24 -5.97
C TYR A 147 5.34 -11.82 -7.02
N ASP A 148 6.37 -12.53 -6.55
CA ASP A 148 7.35 -13.22 -7.36
C ASP A 148 6.84 -14.65 -7.64
N LEU A 149 6.39 -14.86 -8.87
CA LEU A 149 5.82 -16.11 -9.32
C LEU A 149 6.88 -16.94 -10.06
N GLU A 150 7.44 -17.92 -9.37
CA GLU A 150 8.37 -18.90 -9.93
C GLU A 150 7.59 -20.01 -10.62
N LEU A 151 7.42 -19.89 -11.95
CA LEU A 151 6.66 -20.84 -12.75
C LEU A 151 7.22 -22.27 -12.70
N THR A 152 8.53 -22.44 -12.48
CA THR A 152 9.13 -23.78 -12.36
C THR A 152 8.69 -24.55 -11.12
N SER A 153 8.14 -23.85 -10.11
CA SER A 153 7.57 -24.45 -8.91
C SER A 153 6.06 -24.73 -9.00
N VAL A 154 5.45 -24.47 -10.17
CA VAL A 154 4.02 -24.70 -10.42
C VAL A 154 3.84 -25.96 -11.25
N GLU A 155 3.19 -26.97 -10.68
CA GLU A 155 3.04 -28.29 -11.30
C GLU A 155 2.09 -28.28 -12.51
N ASP A 156 0.96 -27.59 -12.40
CA ASP A 156 -0.07 -27.57 -13.43
C ASP A 156 -0.88 -26.26 -13.47
N ASN A 157 -1.76 -26.15 -14.46
CA ASN A 157 -2.65 -25.00 -14.62
C ASN A 157 -3.66 -24.85 -13.47
N THR A 158 -3.96 -25.92 -12.75
CA THR A 158 -4.87 -25.88 -11.59
C THR A 158 -4.19 -25.18 -10.42
N ALA A 159 -2.93 -25.54 -10.14
CA ALA A 159 -2.06 -24.90 -9.17
C ALA A 159 -1.81 -23.43 -9.53
N LEU A 160 -1.56 -23.12 -10.81
CA LEU A 160 -1.43 -21.74 -11.27
C LEU A 160 -2.69 -20.92 -10.99
N ARG A 161 -3.87 -21.46 -11.33
CA ARG A 161 -5.16 -20.78 -11.07
C ARG A 161 -5.38 -20.53 -9.58
N LYS A 162 -5.03 -21.48 -8.71
CA LYS A 162 -5.13 -21.29 -7.24
C LYS A 162 -4.27 -20.13 -6.72
N LEU A 163 -3.13 -19.83 -7.36
CA LEU A 163 -2.27 -18.72 -6.96
C LEU A 163 -2.78 -17.34 -7.44
N LEU A 164 -3.63 -17.32 -8.48
CA LEU A 164 -4.08 -16.10 -9.16
C LEU A 164 -5.50 -15.64 -8.76
N ILE A 165 -6.24 -16.47 -8.00
CA ILE A 165 -7.65 -16.27 -7.62
C ILE A 165 -7.76 -15.95 -6.14
#